data_AF-A0A7C7XRZ2-F1
#
_entry.id   AF-A0A7C7XRZ2-F1
#
_cell.length_a   1.000
_cell.length_b   1.000
_cell.length_c   1.000
_cell.angle_alpha   90.00
_cell.angle_beta   90.00
_cell.angle_gamma   90.00
#
_symmetry.space_group_name_H-M   'P 1'
#
loop_
_entity.id
_entity.type
_entity.pdbx_description
1 polymer ?
#
loop_
_entity_poly.entity_id
_entity_poly.type
_entity_poly.pdbx_seq_one_letter_code
_entity_poly.pdbx_strand_id
1 'polypeptide(L)'
;RQFGKGSVMRLGDADVGKDIQAISTGSLGLDIALGIGGLPRGRVVEIYGPESSGKTTLTLSVIAQAQKLGGTCAFIDAEHALDPAYAGRLGVNVDDLLISQPDTGEQALEITDMLVRSAAVDVIVIDSVAALTPKAEIEGDMGDHHVGLQARLMSQALRKLTANIQRSNTMVVFINQIRMKIGVMFGNPETTTGGNALKFYSSVRLDIRRIGAVKKGDEVLGNQTRVKVVKNKVAPPFRQSEFDILYNEGISKEGELIDMGVDHGVVEKSGAWYSYGGDRIGQGRDNVRQFLRENPDIAQAIEQTVRTNVGLPPIDEVAFKPAVPIDTADTPEAETAEA
;
A
#
# COMPACT_ATOMS: atom_id res chain seq x y z
N ARG A 1 33.74 17.23 3.17
CA ARG A 1 33.92 17.94 1.87
C ARG A 1 33.96 16.96 0.68
N GLN A 2 34.70 15.85 0.78
CA GLN A 2 34.74 14.80 -0.28
C GLN A 2 33.38 14.14 -0.60
N PHE A 3 32.45 14.06 0.36
CA PHE A 3 31.18 13.32 0.21
C PHE A 3 29.91 14.23 0.18
N GLY A 4 30.07 15.54 -0.04
CA GLY A 4 28.96 16.51 -0.06
C GLY A 4 28.57 17.06 1.32
N LYS A 5 27.66 18.05 1.35
CA LYS A 5 27.00 18.53 2.58
C LYS A 5 25.92 17.51 2.99
N GLY A 6 25.77 17.25 4.29
CA GLY A 6 24.79 16.26 4.81
C GLY A 6 25.30 14.82 4.87
N SER A 7 26.55 14.54 4.50
CA SER A 7 27.13 13.18 4.59
C SER A 7 27.30 12.67 6.03
N VAL A 8 27.43 13.58 6.98
CA VAL A 8 27.44 13.30 8.43
C VAL A 8 26.71 14.46 9.12
N MET A 9 25.69 14.14 9.89
CA MET A 9 24.89 15.11 10.65
C MET A 9 24.68 14.58 12.07
N ARG A 10 24.45 15.48 13.04
CA ARG A 10 24.06 15.04 14.38
C ARG A 10 22.61 14.55 14.31
N LEU A 11 22.33 13.41 14.95
CA LEU A 11 21.01 12.78 14.90
C LEU A 11 19.88 13.70 15.44
N GLY A 12 20.20 14.63 16.34
CA GLY A 12 19.26 15.62 16.88
C GLY A 12 19.13 16.92 16.08
N ASP A 13 20.04 17.19 15.13
CA ASP A 13 19.98 18.37 14.25
C ASP A 13 19.22 18.07 12.95
N ALA A 14 18.88 16.81 12.73
CA ALA A 14 18.11 16.36 11.61
C ALA A 14 16.72 15.99 12.13
N ASP A 15 15.65 16.61 11.60
CA ASP A 15 14.24 16.27 11.88
C ASP A 15 13.84 14.86 11.38
N VAL A 16 14.80 13.92 11.37
CA VAL A 16 14.75 12.58 10.79
C VAL A 16 13.67 11.67 11.41
N GLY A 17 13.11 12.08 12.56
CA GLY A 17 11.99 11.38 13.21
C GLY A 17 10.65 12.13 13.24
N LYS A 18 10.61 13.44 12.96
CA LYS A 18 9.39 14.26 13.06
C LYS A 18 8.72 14.54 11.71
N ASP A 19 9.43 14.35 10.60
CA ASP A 19 8.96 14.67 9.24
C ASP A 19 8.74 13.43 8.34
N ILE A 20 8.45 12.26 8.90
CA ILE A 20 8.12 11.09 8.06
C ILE A 20 6.74 11.31 7.45
N GLN A 21 6.72 11.75 6.19
CA GLN A 21 5.50 11.90 5.40
C GLN A 21 4.86 10.52 5.18
N ALA A 22 3.55 10.47 5.35
CA ALA A 22 2.76 9.26 5.19
C ALA A 22 1.69 9.43 4.11
N ILE A 23 1.34 8.34 3.43
CA ILE A 23 0.20 8.27 2.52
C ILE A 23 -0.82 7.32 3.14
N SER A 24 -2.07 7.77 3.28
CA SER A 24 -3.15 6.94 3.82
C SER A 24 -3.30 5.65 3.01
N THR A 25 -3.61 4.57 3.71
CA THR A 25 -3.97 3.29 3.08
C THR A 25 -5.40 3.22 2.56
N GLY A 26 -6.20 4.26 2.81
CA GLY A 26 -7.65 4.25 2.56
C GLY A 26 -8.45 3.55 3.66
N SER A 27 -7.79 2.78 4.54
CA SER A 27 -8.35 2.23 5.78
C SER A 27 -7.88 3.04 6.99
N LEU A 28 -8.82 3.65 7.71
CA LEU A 28 -8.48 4.43 8.90
C LEU A 28 -7.93 3.54 10.01
N GLY A 29 -8.47 2.33 10.19
CA GLY A 29 -7.97 1.40 11.19
C GLY A 29 -6.54 0.96 10.89
N LEU A 30 -6.20 0.77 9.61
CA LEU A 30 -4.84 0.44 9.21
C LEU A 30 -3.88 1.62 9.36
N ASP A 31 -4.32 2.83 9.05
CA ASP A 31 -3.55 4.07 9.28
C ASP A 31 -3.19 4.25 10.78
N ILE A 32 -4.13 3.93 11.68
CA ILE A 32 -3.93 3.91 13.14
C ILE A 32 -2.99 2.77 13.56
N ALA A 33 -3.16 1.58 12.99
CA ALA A 33 -2.29 0.44 13.25
C ALA A 33 -0.83 0.70 12.80
N LEU A 34 -0.65 1.50 11.75
CA LEU A 34 0.66 1.95 11.26
C LEU A 34 1.30 3.02 12.16
N GLY A 35 0.49 3.74 12.95
CA GLY A 35 0.94 4.67 13.99
C GLY A 35 1.41 6.04 13.52
N ILE A 36 1.63 6.21 12.21
CA ILE A 36 1.98 7.49 11.58
C ILE A 36 0.87 8.00 10.64
N GLY A 37 -0.29 7.35 10.64
CA GLY A 37 -1.44 7.75 9.81
C GLY A 37 -1.37 7.30 8.36
N GLY A 38 -0.51 6.32 8.03
CA GLY A 38 -0.38 5.76 6.69
C GLY A 38 0.94 5.04 6.46
N LEU A 39 1.23 4.74 5.19
CA LEU A 39 2.49 4.15 4.75
C LEU A 39 3.57 5.23 4.58
N PRO A 40 4.82 4.98 5.02
CA PRO A 40 5.89 5.97 4.98
C PRO A 40 6.43 6.18 3.56
N ARG A 41 6.51 7.44 3.13
CA ARG A 41 7.19 7.85 1.89
C ARG A 41 8.69 7.65 1.99
N GLY A 42 9.33 7.54 0.82
CA GLY A 42 10.79 7.34 0.73
C GLY A 42 11.25 6.01 1.34
N ARG A 43 10.37 5.01 1.41
CA ARG A 43 10.64 3.69 2.01
C ARG A 43 10.08 2.56 1.16
N VAL A 44 10.64 1.37 1.40
CA VAL A 44 10.13 0.11 0.86
C VAL A 44 9.03 -0.44 1.77
N VAL A 45 7.91 -0.84 1.20
CA VAL A 45 6.78 -1.52 1.86
C VAL A 45 6.59 -2.88 1.19
N GLU A 46 6.34 -3.93 1.98
CA GLU A 46 5.91 -5.23 1.44
C GLU A 46 4.50 -5.55 1.93
N ILE A 47 3.61 -5.86 0.99
CA ILE A 47 2.24 -6.32 1.27
C ILE A 47 2.16 -7.76 0.79
N TYR A 48 1.96 -8.71 1.70
CA TYR A 48 1.89 -10.12 1.36
C TYR A 48 0.70 -10.81 2.01
N GLY A 49 0.28 -11.91 1.41
CA GLY A 49 -0.92 -12.61 1.84
C GLY A 49 -1.36 -13.70 0.86
N PRO A 50 -2.36 -14.50 1.22
CA PRO A 50 -2.97 -15.48 0.32
C PRO A 50 -3.50 -14.86 -0.97
N GLU A 51 -3.80 -15.68 -1.96
CA GLU A 51 -4.58 -15.26 -3.13
C GLU A 51 -5.94 -14.71 -2.70
N SER A 52 -6.47 -13.75 -3.46
CA SER A 52 -7.75 -13.11 -3.18
C SER A 52 -7.89 -12.47 -1.78
N SER A 53 -6.78 -12.20 -1.09
CA SER A 53 -6.82 -11.56 0.23
C SER A 53 -7.01 -10.03 0.18
N GLY A 54 -6.94 -9.42 -1.00
CA GLY A 54 -7.08 -7.97 -1.20
C GLY A 54 -5.77 -7.20 -1.31
N LYS A 55 -4.63 -7.86 -1.58
CA LYS A 55 -3.31 -7.20 -1.74
C LYS A 55 -3.33 -6.07 -2.78
N THR A 56 -3.77 -6.39 -3.99
CA THR A 56 -3.88 -5.43 -5.11
C THR A 56 -4.92 -4.37 -4.80
N THR A 57 -6.09 -4.72 -4.23
CA THR A 57 -7.11 -3.76 -3.79
C THR A 57 -6.58 -2.73 -2.78
N LEU A 58 -5.88 -3.19 -1.74
CA LEU A 58 -5.25 -2.31 -0.75
C LEU A 58 -4.24 -1.36 -1.42
N THR A 59 -3.49 -1.89 -2.38
CA THR A 59 -2.46 -1.13 -3.07
C THR A 59 -3.03 -0.09 -4.04
N LEU A 60 -4.10 -0.43 -4.77
CA LEU A 60 -4.87 0.51 -5.57
C LEU A 60 -5.53 1.59 -4.70
N SER A 61 -5.97 1.24 -3.48
CA SER A 61 -6.47 2.24 -2.53
C SER A 61 -5.37 3.23 -2.13
N VAL A 62 -4.14 2.77 -1.85
CA VAL A 62 -2.99 3.65 -1.57
C VAL A 62 -2.69 4.56 -2.77
N ILE A 63 -2.73 4.03 -4.00
CA ILE A 63 -2.56 4.84 -5.23
C ILE A 63 -3.63 5.94 -5.31
N ALA A 64 -4.90 5.59 -5.09
CA ALA A 64 -6.01 6.54 -5.11
C ALA A 64 -5.82 7.64 -4.04
N GLN A 65 -5.36 7.29 -2.84
CA GLN A 65 -5.06 8.28 -1.80
C GLN A 65 -3.88 9.19 -2.19
N ALA A 66 -2.84 8.65 -2.80
CA ALA A 66 -1.70 9.43 -3.28
C ALA A 66 -2.11 10.42 -4.39
N GLN A 67 -2.91 9.97 -5.37
CA GLN A 67 -3.41 10.81 -6.46
C GLN A 67 -4.34 11.92 -5.96
N LYS A 68 -5.18 11.65 -4.94
CA LYS A 68 -6.00 12.69 -4.29
C LYS A 68 -5.17 13.82 -3.67
N LEU A 69 -3.94 13.53 -3.26
CA LEU A 69 -2.99 14.50 -2.75
C LEU A 69 -2.19 15.19 -3.88
N GLY A 70 -2.53 14.93 -5.15
CA GLY A 70 -1.82 15.44 -6.33
C GLY A 70 -0.54 14.68 -6.66
N GLY A 71 -0.30 13.50 -6.06
CA GLY A 71 0.89 12.70 -6.30
C GLY A 71 0.83 11.88 -7.58
N THR A 72 2.00 11.64 -8.18
CA THR A 72 2.15 10.77 -9.36
C THR A 72 2.42 9.33 -8.94
N CYS A 73 1.73 8.38 -9.57
CA CYS A 73 1.82 6.96 -9.23
C CYS A 73 2.25 6.13 -10.44
N ALA A 74 2.96 5.04 -10.19
CA ALA A 74 3.29 4.04 -11.21
C ALA A 74 2.97 2.62 -10.73
N PHE A 75 2.58 1.76 -11.67
CA PHE A 75 2.24 0.37 -11.45
C PHE A 75 3.05 -0.53 -12.41
N ILE A 76 3.91 -1.37 -11.85
CA ILE A 76 4.68 -2.39 -12.55
C ILE A 76 3.89 -3.70 -12.44
N ASP A 77 3.11 -4.00 -13.48
CA ASP A 77 2.22 -5.16 -13.58
C ASP A 77 2.97 -6.34 -14.20
N ALA A 78 3.76 -7.03 -13.37
CA ALA A 78 4.46 -8.26 -13.75
C ALA A 78 3.52 -9.49 -13.77
N GLU A 79 2.36 -9.43 -13.09
CA GLU A 79 1.35 -10.49 -13.16
C GLU A 79 0.41 -10.36 -14.39
N HIS A 80 0.49 -9.25 -15.14
CA HIS A 80 -0.40 -8.94 -16.28
C HIS A 80 -1.90 -9.06 -15.93
N ALA A 81 -2.26 -8.65 -14.71
CA ALA A 81 -3.57 -8.93 -14.12
C ALA A 81 -4.31 -7.66 -13.66
N LEU A 82 -3.75 -6.46 -13.90
CA LEU A 82 -4.40 -5.22 -13.51
C LEU A 82 -5.64 -4.94 -14.39
N ASP A 83 -6.79 -4.77 -13.76
CA ASP A 83 -8.03 -4.32 -14.41
C ASP A 83 -8.21 -2.79 -14.24
N PRO A 84 -8.09 -1.99 -15.32
CA PRO A 84 -8.27 -0.54 -15.26
C PRO A 84 -9.68 -0.12 -14.82
N ALA A 85 -10.72 -0.87 -15.21
CA ALA A 85 -12.10 -0.56 -14.83
C ALA A 85 -12.31 -0.76 -13.33
N TYR A 86 -11.72 -1.82 -12.76
CA TYR A 86 -11.72 -2.03 -11.32
C TYR A 86 -10.93 -0.95 -10.59
N ALA A 87 -9.73 -0.60 -11.06
CA ALA A 87 -8.92 0.47 -10.48
C ALA A 87 -9.67 1.82 -10.45
N GLY A 88 -10.35 2.18 -11.55
CA GLY A 88 -11.18 3.39 -11.63
C GLY A 88 -12.31 3.40 -10.60
N ARG A 89 -12.98 2.27 -10.37
CA ARG A 89 -14.02 2.15 -9.31
C ARG A 89 -13.45 2.34 -7.91
N LEU A 90 -12.18 2.01 -7.68
CA LEU A 90 -11.49 2.24 -6.42
C LEU A 90 -11.02 3.70 -6.23
N GLY A 91 -11.31 4.57 -7.20
CA GLY A 91 -10.95 5.99 -7.17
C GLY A 91 -9.54 6.29 -7.66
N VAL A 92 -8.90 5.35 -8.37
CA VAL A 92 -7.65 5.61 -9.09
C VAL A 92 -7.96 6.45 -10.32
N ASN A 93 -7.22 7.53 -10.53
CA ASN A 93 -7.20 8.22 -11.82
C ASN A 93 -6.37 7.37 -12.79
N VAL A 94 -7.05 6.62 -13.64
CA VAL A 94 -6.44 5.66 -14.56
C VAL A 94 -5.65 6.39 -15.65
N ASP A 95 -6.12 7.56 -16.10
CA ASP A 95 -5.48 8.31 -17.19
C ASP A 95 -4.09 8.83 -16.78
N ASP A 96 -3.91 9.14 -15.50
CA ASP A 96 -2.65 9.65 -14.93
C ASP A 96 -1.78 8.54 -14.29
N LEU A 97 -2.22 7.28 -14.32
CA LEU A 97 -1.46 6.17 -13.72
C LEU A 97 -0.43 5.64 -14.73
N LEU A 98 0.85 5.78 -14.41
CA LEU A 98 1.92 5.19 -15.23
C LEU A 98 1.87 3.66 -15.08
N ILE A 99 1.80 2.93 -16.19
CA ILE A 99 1.78 1.46 -16.19
C ILE A 99 2.97 0.92 -16.98
N SER A 100 3.58 -0.13 -16.47
CA SER A 100 4.59 -0.91 -17.18
C SER A 100 4.29 -2.39 -17.03
N GLN A 101 4.36 -3.12 -18.14
CA GLN A 101 4.21 -4.58 -18.20
C GLN A 101 5.54 -5.19 -18.69
N PRO A 102 6.47 -5.46 -17.76
CA PRO A 102 7.81 -5.93 -18.11
C PRO A 102 7.83 -7.41 -18.46
N ASP A 103 8.72 -7.80 -19.38
CA ASP A 103 8.97 -9.18 -19.79
C ASP A 103 9.84 -9.94 -18.78
N THR A 104 10.68 -9.24 -18.01
CA THR A 104 11.65 -9.86 -17.08
C THR A 104 11.71 -9.16 -15.73
N GLY A 105 12.14 -9.90 -14.71
CA GLY A 105 12.36 -9.35 -13.37
C GLY A 105 13.44 -8.27 -13.34
N GLU A 106 14.50 -8.41 -14.13
CA GLU A 106 15.54 -7.38 -14.28
C GLU A 106 14.95 -6.09 -14.83
N GLN A 107 14.21 -6.16 -15.95
CA GLN A 107 13.58 -5.00 -16.59
C GLN A 107 12.61 -4.30 -15.64
N ALA A 108 11.76 -5.04 -14.93
CA ALA A 108 10.84 -4.50 -13.94
C ALA A 108 11.56 -3.65 -12.87
N LEU A 109 12.68 -4.17 -12.35
CA LEU A 109 13.47 -3.51 -11.30
C LEU A 109 14.29 -2.33 -11.86
N GLU A 110 14.73 -2.39 -13.11
CA GLU A 110 15.40 -1.29 -13.81
C GLU A 110 14.45 -0.13 -14.08
N ILE A 111 13.23 -0.41 -14.56
CA ILE A 111 12.16 0.59 -14.75
C ILE A 111 11.84 1.24 -13.41
N THR A 112 11.68 0.44 -12.35
CA THR A 112 11.48 0.96 -10.99
C THR A 112 12.61 1.91 -10.59
N ASP A 113 13.87 1.53 -10.80
CA ASP A 113 15.03 2.33 -10.41
C ASP A 113 15.17 3.62 -11.26
N MET A 114 14.75 3.59 -12.53
CA MET A 114 14.62 4.79 -13.37
C MET A 114 13.55 5.76 -12.83
N LEU A 115 12.35 5.26 -12.53
CA LEU A 115 11.25 6.07 -12.00
C LEU A 115 11.57 6.65 -10.61
N VAL A 116 12.26 5.88 -9.75
CA VAL A 116 12.73 6.41 -8.46
C VAL A 116 13.77 7.52 -8.68
N ARG A 117 14.71 7.33 -9.61
CA ARG A 117 15.79 8.30 -9.87
C ARG A 117 15.29 9.61 -10.48
N SER A 118 14.20 9.60 -11.23
CA SER A 118 13.64 10.83 -11.78
C SER A 118 13.08 11.76 -10.70
N ALA A 119 12.78 11.22 -9.51
CA ALA A 119 12.13 11.93 -8.41
C ALA A 119 10.79 12.59 -8.81
N ALA A 120 10.13 12.02 -9.82
CA ALA A 120 8.85 12.49 -10.35
C ALA A 120 7.67 11.58 -10.01
N VAL A 121 7.91 10.50 -9.27
CA VAL A 121 6.88 9.54 -8.85
C VAL A 121 6.86 9.46 -7.33
N ASP A 122 5.68 9.58 -6.74
CA ASP A 122 5.46 9.52 -5.30
C ASP A 122 5.25 8.09 -4.80
N VAL A 123 4.57 7.25 -5.59
CA VAL A 123 4.29 5.84 -5.26
C VAL A 123 4.55 4.94 -6.47
N ILE A 124 5.37 3.91 -6.29
CA ILE A 124 5.57 2.84 -7.27
C ILE A 124 5.11 1.53 -6.65
N VAL A 125 4.26 0.80 -7.38
CA VAL A 125 3.77 -0.52 -7.00
C VAL A 125 4.36 -1.57 -7.93
N ILE A 126 4.79 -2.70 -7.37
CA ILE A 126 5.25 -3.86 -8.14
C ILE A 126 4.36 -5.05 -7.79
N ASP A 127 3.56 -5.48 -8.76
CA ASP A 127 2.64 -6.62 -8.65
C ASP A 127 3.05 -7.73 -9.62
N SER A 128 3.74 -8.79 -9.20
CA SER A 128 4.22 -9.08 -7.85
C SER A 128 5.65 -9.59 -7.85
N VAL A 129 6.28 -9.64 -6.68
CA VAL A 129 7.63 -10.21 -6.50
C VAL A 129 7.72 -11.63 -7.03
N ALA A 130 6.64 -12.40 -6.93
CA ALA A 130 6.63 -13.79 -7.42
C ALA A 130 6.76 -13.87 -8.95
N ALA A 131 6.28 -12.86 -9.67
CA ALA A 131 6.35 -12.74 -11.12
C ALA A 131 7.62 -12.03 -11.64
N LEU A 132 8.52 -11.60 -10.75
CA LEU A 132 9.83 -11.06 -11.13
C LEU A 132 10.78 -12.19 -11.55
N THR A 133 10.46 -12.86 -12.65
CA THR A 133 11.20 -14.01 -13.17
C THR A 133 12.49 -13.53 -13.85
N PRO A 134 13.67 -13.99 -13.42
CA PRO A 134 14.93 -13.60 -14.05
C PRO A 134 14.98 -14.00 -15.52
N LYS A 135 15.64 -13.17 -16.35
CA LYS A 135 15.78 -13.44 -17.79
C LYS A 135 16.29 -14.85 -18.12
N ALA A 136 17.32 -15.32 -17.41
CA ALA A 136 17.88 -16.65 -17.63
C ALA A 136 16.90 -17.80 -17.30
N GLU A 137 15.91 -17.57 -16.42
CA GLU A 137 14.88 -18.55 -16.11
C GLU A 137 13.78 -18.58 -17.20
N ILE A 138 13.51 -17.44 -17.85
CA ILE A 138 12.56 -17.33 -18.97
C ILE A 138 13.14 -17.93 -20.26
N GLU A 139 14.43 -17.69 -20.53
CA GLU A 139 15.13 -18.21 -21.71
C GLU A 139 15.56 -19.68 -21.56
N GLY A 140 15.56 -20.21 -20.33
CA GLY A 140 15.90 -21.60 -20.03
C GLY A 140 14.77 -22.59 -20.32
N ASP A 141 15.09 -23.88 -20.32
CA ASP A 141 14.11 -24.93 -20.53
C ASP A 141 13.34 -25.25 -19.24
N MET A 142 12.09 -25.70 -19.39
CA MET A 142 11.29 -26.16 -18.25
C MET A 142 11.97 -27.34 -17.55
N GLY A 143 12.37 -27.13 -16.29
CA GLY A 143 13.09 -28.12 -15.49
C GLY A 143 14.55 -27.75 -15.22
N ASP A 144 15.07 -26.69 -15.84
CA ASP A 144 16.41 -26.20 -15.55
C ASP A 144 16.55 -25.72 -14.11
N HIS A 145 17.69 -26.06 -13.49
CA HIS A 145 17.96 -25.78 -12.10
C HIS A 145 18.50 -24.36 -11.88
N HIS A 146 17.60 -23.39 -11.73
CA HIS A 146 17.96 -21.99 -11.41
C HIS A 146 17.85 -21.68 -9.91
N VAL A 147 18.73 -22.28 -9.10
CA VAL A 147 18.63 -22.15 -7.63
C VAL A 147 18.95 -20.73 -7.16
N GLY A 148 17.93 -20.04 -6.63
CA GLY A 148 18.09 -18.77 -5.91
C GLY A 148 18.39 -17.55 -6.77
N LEU A 149 18.20 -17.63 -8.09
CA LEU A 149 18.48 -16.54 -9.02
C LEU A 149 17.64 -15.30 -8.70
N GLN A 150 16.34 -15.47 -8.50
CA GLN A 150 15.44 -14.38 -8.10
C GLN A 150 15.84 -13.73 -6.76
N ALA A 151 16.27 -14.53 -5.78
CA ALA A 151 16.71 -13.99 -4.48
C ALA A 151 17.98 -13.12 -4.60
N ARG A 152 18.90 -13.49 -5.51
CA ARG A 152 20.10 -12.71 -5.81
C ARG A 152 19.75 -11.41 -6.54
N LEU A 153 18.87 -11.48 -7.54
CA LEU A 153 18.33 -10.33 -8.26
C LEU A 153 17.71 -9.32 -7.29
N MET A 154 16.78 -9.76 -6.44
CA MET A 154 16.15 -8.91 -5.42
C MET A 154 17.16 -8.29 -4.46
N SER A 155 18.16 -9.06 -4.01
CA SER A 155 19.21 -8.56 -3.12
C SER A 155 20.07 -7.47 -3.76
N GLN A 156 20.37 -7.60 -5.05
CA GLN A 156 21.14 -6.62 -5.82
C GLN A 156 20.31 -5.36 -6.09
N ALA A 157 19.06 -5.53 -6.55
CA ALA A 157 18.18 -4.42 -6.86
C ALA A 157 17.85 -3.58 -5.63
N LEU A 158 17.42 -4.20 -4.52
CA LEU A 158 17.09 -3.46 -3.29
C LEU A 158 18.30 -2.71 -2.71
N ARG A 159 19.52 -3.24 -2.87
CA ARG A 159 20.75 -2.54 -2.46
C ARG A 159 20.97 -1.26 -3.25
N LYS A 160 20.65 -1.24 -4.55
CA LYS A 160 20.72 -0.05 -5.40
C LYS A 160 19.57 0.93 -5.13
N LEU A 161 18.35 0.40 -5.06
CA LEU A 161 17.10 1.16 -4.94
C LEU A 161 17.00 1.93 -3.63
N THR A 162 17.37 1.32 -2.49
CA THR A 162 17.07 1.89 -1.15
C THR A 162 17.62 3.31 -0.95
N ALA A 163 18.81 3.59 -1.47
CA ALA A 163 19.41 4.93 -1.37
C ALA A 163 18.68 5.96 -2.25
N ASN A 164 18.26 5.56 -3.45
CA ASN A 164 17.52 6.42 -4.37
C ASN A 164 16.11 6.69 -3.84
N ILE A 165 15.42 5.66 -3.33
CA ILE A 165 14.09 5.73 -2.70
C ILE A 165 14.04 6.80 -1.60
N GLN A 166 15.03 6.80 -0.71
CA GLN A 166 15.08 7.78 0.39
C GLN A 166 15.39 9.20 -0.11
N ARG A 167 16.16 9.36 -1.20
CA ARG A 167 16.51 10.67 -1.77
C ARG A 167 15.36 11.28 -2.57
N SER A 168 14.63 10.47 -3.32
CA SER A 168 13.49 10.90 -4.12
C SER A 168 12.20 11.03 -3.32
N ASN A 169 12.19 10.50 -2.09
CA ASN A 169 11.00 10.40 -1.25
C ASN A 169 9.84 9.62 -1.91
N THR A 170 10.17 8.70 -2.82
CA THR A 170 9.24 7.79 -3.49
C THR A 170 8.95 6.59 -2.59
N MET A 171 7.68 6.26 -2.36
CA MET A 171 7.30 5.00 -1.74
C MET A 171 7.36 3.88 -2.77
N VAL A 172 7.98 2.74 -2.42
CA VAL A 172 7.97 1.56 -3.29
C VAL A 172 7.29 0.40 -2.57
N VAL A 173 6.16 -0.03 -3.10
CA VAL A 173 5.32 -1.10 -2.56
C VAL A 173 5.53 -2.36 -3.38
N PHE A 174 5.97 -3.43 -2.72
CA PHE A 174 6.06 -4.76 -3.31
C PHE A 174 4.87 -5.60 -2.86
N ILE A 175 4.07 -6.07 -3.81
CA ILE A 175 3.09 -7.12 -3.56
C ILE A 175 3.82 -8.47 -3.61
N ASN A 176 3.51 -9.35 -2.67
CA ASN A 176 4.14 -10.66 -2.59
C ASN A 176 3.14 -11.76 -2.22
N GLN A 177 3.47 -12.98 -2.61
CA GLN A 177 2.65 -14.15 -2.34
C GLN A 177 3.25 -14.96 -1.18
N ILE A 178 2.38 -15.73 -0.53
CA ILE A 178 2.82 -16.71 0.47
C ILE A 178 3.23 -18.01 -0.26
N ARG A 179 4.33 -18.61 0.22
CA ARG A 179 4.79 -19.96 -0.12
C ARG A 179 5.06 -20.72 1.18
N MET A 180 5.05 -22.05 1.13
CA MET A 180 5.40 -22.88 2.27
C MET A 180 6.84 -23.37 2.16
N LYS A 181 7.62 -23.27 3.25
CA LYS A 181 8.92 -23.91 3.35
C LYS A 181 8.75 -25.39 3.64
N ILE A 182 9.20 -26.23 2.71
CA ILE A 182 9.22 -27.69 2.88
C ILE A 182 10.21 -28.04 4.01
N GLY A 183 9.84 -28.98 4.89
CA GLY A 183 10.72 -29.51 5.94
C GLY A 183 10.68 -28.77 7.28
N VAL A 184 9.82 -27.76 7.45
CA VAL A 184 9.61 -27.10 8.75
C VAL A 184 8.66 -27.93 9.61
N MET A 185 9.17 -28.59 10.65
CA MET A 185 8.38 -29.41 11.58
C MET A 185 7.84 -28.63 12.80
N PHE A 186 8.36 -27.43 13.06
CA PHE A 186 7.96 -26.60 14.20
C PHE A 186 7.93 -25.11 13.81
N GLY A 187 6.91 -24.37 14.25
CA GLY A 187 6.72 -22.95 13.94
C GLY A 187 5.87 -22.69 12.68
N ASN A 188 5.90 -21.44 12.18
CA ASN A 188 5.16 -21.05 10.98
C ASN A 188 5.95 -21.42 9.70
N PRO A 189 5.46 -22.31 8.82
CA PRO A 189 6.14 -22.68 7.57
C PRO A 189 6.00 -21.62 6.46
N GLU A 190 5.15 -20.61 6.65
CA GLU A 190 4.92 -19.57 5.63
C GLU A 190 6.16 -18.71 5.38
N THR A 191 6.37 -18.40 4.12
CA THR A 191 7.43 -17.52 3.66
C THR A 191 6.99 -16.73 2.44
N THR A 192 7.78 -15.72 2.06
CA THR A 192 7.51 -14.88 0.89
C THR A 192 8.56 -15.12 -0.18
N THR A 193 8.20 -14.89 -1.44
CA THR A 193 9.06 -15.08 -2.61
C THR A 193 10.15 -14.00 -2.69
N GLY A 194 11.20 -14.21 -3.49
CA GLY A 194 12.31 -13.25 -3.64
C GLY A 194 13.38 -13.30 -2.54
N GLY A 195 13.41 -14.36 -1.73
CA GLY A 195 14.39 -14.55 -0.67
C GLY A 195 14.16 -13.67 0.56
N ASN A 196 15.22 -13.38 1.32
CA ASN A 196 15.10 -12.62 2.59
C ASN A 196 15.37 -11.11 2.43
N ALA A 197 15.90 -10.66 1.30
CA ALA A 197 16.32 -9.27 1.12
C ALA A 197 15.17 -8.29 1.38
N LEU A 198 14.03 -8.50 0.73
CA LEU A 198 12.84 -7.65 0.90
C LEU A 198 12.43 -7.54 2.36
N LYS A 199 12.43 -8.66 3.10
CA LYS A 199 12.12 -8.66 4.54
C LYS A 199 13.00 -7.72 5.35
N PHE A 200 14.28 -7.56 5.00
CA PHE A 200 15.21 -6.68 5.71
C PHE A 200 15.09 -5.21 5.25
N TYR A 201 14.98 -4.98 3.95
CA TYR A 201 14.90 -3.64 3.36
C TYR A 201 13.55 -2.96 3.62
N SER A 202 12.44 -3.70 3.65
CA SER A 202 11.11 -3.14 3.95
C SER A 202 11.09 -2.46 5.31
N SER A 203 10.58 -1.23 5.33
CA SER A 203 10.31 -0.49 6.57
C SER A 203 9.00 -0.92 7.19
N VAL A 204 8.00 -1.21 6.35
CA VAL A 204 6.70 -1.75 6.76
C VAL A 204 6.48 -3.07 6.04
N ARG A 205 5.97 -4.07 6.76
CA ARG A 205 5.49 -5.33 6.18
C ARG A 205 4.07 -5.59 6.67
N LEU A 206 3.16 -5.83 5.74
CA LEU A 206 1.74 -6.08 6.00
C LEU A 206 1.38 -7.51 5.62
N ASP A 207 0.80 -8.25 6.56
CA ASP A 207 0.18 -9.58 6.33
C ASP A 207 -1.33 -9.37 6.20
N ILE A 208 -1.84 -9.45 4.97
CA ILE A 208 -3.25 -9.24 4.65
C ILE A 208 -3.95 -10.57 4.38
N ARG A 209 -5.07 -10.81 5.08
CA ARG A 209 -5.85 -12.05 4.99
C ARG A 209 -7.34 -11.78 4.93
N ARG A 210 -8.03 -12.55 4.10
CA ARG A 210 -9.49 -12.70 4.18
C ARG A 210 -9.81 -13.54 5.42
N ILE A 211 -10.64 -13.02 6.32
CA ILE A 211 -11.10 -13.71 7.54
C ILE A 211 -12.57 -14.11 7.47
N GLY A 212 -13.34 -13.54 6.54
CA GLY A 212 -14.76 -13.79 6.42
C GLY A 212 -15.36 -13.25 5.12
N ALA A 213 -16.68 -13.30 5.03
CA ALA A 213 -17.46 -12.77 3.92
C ALA A 213 -18.46 -11.74 4.43
N VAL A 214 -18.60 -10.62 3.73
CA VAL A 214 -19.64 -9.63 3.97
C VAL A 214 -20.87 -10.06 3.17
N LYS A 215 -22.00 -10.26 3.83
CA LYS A 215 -23.22 -10.79 3.20
C LYS A 215 -24.42 -9.87 3.41
N LYS A 216 -25.33 -9.85 2.43
CA LYS A 216 -26.67 -9.27 2.55
C LYS A 216 -27.69 -10.33 2.11
N GLY A 217 -28.32 -10.99 3.08
CA GLY A 217 -29.07 -12.22 2.83
C GLY A 217 -28.13 -13.33 2.33
N ASP A 218 -28.43 -13.91 1.17
CA ASP A 218 -27.62 -14.96 0.55
C ASP A 218 -26.49 -14.44 -0.36
N GLU A 219 -26.51 -13.15 -0.69
CA GLU A 219 -25.52 -12.52 -1.58
C GLU A 219 -24.23 -12.16 -0.83
N VAL A 220 -23.07 -12.50 -1.41
CA VAL A 220 -21.75 -12.11 -0.89
C VAL A 220 -21.32 -10.81 -1.56
N LEU A 221 -21.34 -9.73 -0.79
CA LEU A 221 -21.00 -8.38 -1.26
C LEU A 221 -19.50 -8.07 -1.19
N GLY A 222 -18.76 -8.84 -0.40
CA GLY A 222 -17.32 -8.60 -0.22
C GLY A 222 -16.66 -9.52 0.79
N ASN A 223 -15.47 -9.12 1.21
CA ASN A 223 -14.59 -9.85 2.10
C ASN A 223 -14.33 -9.07 3.37
N GLN A 224 -14.53 -9.73 4.51
CA GLN A 224 -13.99 -9.23 5.77
C GLN A 224 -12.48 -9.54 5.77
N THR A 225 -11.67 -8.50 5.98
CA THR A 225 -10.23 -8.54 5.78
C THR A 225 -9.51 -8.11 7.05
N ARG A 226 -8.45 -8.83 7.41
CA ARG A 226 -7.54 -8.47 8.49
C ARG A 226 -6.17 -8.15 7.91
N VAL A 227 -5.58 -7.04 8.35
CA VAL A 227 -4.21 -6.68 8.03
C VAL A 227 -3.40 -6.57 9.31
N LYS A 228 -2.31 -7.33 9.41
CA LYS A 228 -1.38 -7.27 10.53
C LYS A 228 -0.08 -6.58 10.12
N VAL A 229 0.35 -5.60 10.90
CA VAL A 229 1.63 -4.92 10.72
C VAL A 229 2.76 -5.77 11.29
N VAL A 230 3.28 -6.73 10.53
CA VAL A 230 4.29 -7.69 11.03
C VAL A 230 5.69 -7.09 11.16
N LYS A 231 5.94 -5.95 10.50
CA LYS A 231 7.15 -5.15 10.67
C LYS A 231 6.81 -3.68 10.54
N ASN A 232 7.36 -2.86 11.41
CA ASN A 232 7.24 -1.40 11.37
C ASN A 232 8.54 -0.78 11.91
N LYS A 233 9.22 0.03 11.09
CA LYS A 233 10.43 0.78 11.46
C LYS A 233 10.16 2.24 11.83
N VAL A 234 8.91 2.69 11.71
CA VAL A 234 8.52 4.10 11.91
C VAL A 234 7.57 4.30 13.10
N ALA A 235 6.93 3.22 13.56
CA ALA A 235 6.14 3.17 14.79
C ALA A 235 6.15 1.74 15.38
N PRO A 236 5.53 1.48 16.55
CA PRO A 236 5.45 0.14 17.12
C PRO A 236 4.78 -0.88 16.17
N PRO A 237 5.38 -2.07 15.96
CA PRO A 237 4.80 -3.13 15.12
C PRO A 237 3.72 -3.95 15.84
N PHE A 238 3.18 -4.94 15.13
CA PHE A 238 2.27 -6.00 15.58
C PHE A 238 0.83 -5.60 15.91
N ARG A 239 0.48 -4.33 15.68
CA ARG A 239 -0.92 -3.91 15.59
C ARG A 239 -1.58 -4.55 14.37
N GLN A 240 -2.90 -4.66 14.42
CA GLN A 240 -3.72 -5.17 13.32
C GLN A 240 -4.96 -4.29 13.15
N SER A 241 -5.51 -4.31 11.95
CA SER A 241 -6.78 -3.68 11.61
C SER A 241 -7.68 -4.70 10.93
N GLU A 242 -8.98 -4.58 11.16
CA GLU A 242 -10.02 -5.36 10.49
C GLU A 242 -10.97 -4.41 9.78
N PHE A 243 -11.25 -4.68 8.52
CA PHE A 243 -12.12 -3.86 7.69
C PHE A 243 -12.74 -4.68 6.57
N ASP A 244 -13.78 -4.12 5.97
CA ASP A 244 -14.51 -4.75 4.88
C ASP A 244 -13.98 -4.26 3.53
N ILE A 245 -13.70 -5.20 2.60
CA ILE A 245 -13.43 -4.92 1.19
C ILE A 245 -14.65 -5.34 0.38
N LEU A 246 -15.33 -4.37 -0.23
CA LEU A 246 -16.51 -4.59 -1.07
C LEU A 246 -16.08 -4.70 -2.54
N TYR A 247 -16.63 -5.66 -3.29
CA TYR A 247 -16.10 -6.01 -4.61
C TYR A 247 -16.18 -4.90 -5.66
N ASN A 248 -17.07 -3.91 -5.49
CA ASN A 248 -17.23 -2.80 -6.44
C ASN A 248 -16.84 -1.43 -5.88
N GLU A 249 -16.40 -1.39 -4.62
CA GLU A 249 -16.19 -0.12 -3.91
C GLU A 249 -14.85 -0.08 -3.17
N GLY A 250 -14.18 -1.22 -3.00
CA GLY A 250 -12.92 -1.32 -2.28
C GLY A 250 -13.08 -1.32 -0.77
N ILE A 251 -12.12 -0.69 -0.10
CA ILE A 251 -12.11 -0.58 1.37
C ILE A 251 -13.30 0.28 1.81
N SER A 252 -14.17 -0.30 2.64
CA SER A 252 -15.35 0.36 3.18
C SER A 252 -14.99 1.28 4.35
N LYS A 253 -14.43 2.44 4.05
CA LYS A 253 -14.02 3.45 5.04
C LYS A 253 -15.17 3.87 5.98
N GLU A 254 -16.40 3.99 5.47
CA GLU A 254 -17.54 4.36 6.31
C GLU A 254 -17.89 3.27 7.33
N GLY A 255 -17.68 2.00 6.98
CA GLY A 255 -17.85 0.89 7.90
C GLY A 255 -16.86 0.96 9.06
N GLU A 256 -15.60 1.24 8.73
CA GLU A 256 -14.55 1.48 9.72
C GLU A 256 -14.84 2.69 10.62
N LEU A 257 -15.34 3.80 10.06
CA LEU A 257 -15.70 4.99 10.82
C LEU A 257 -16.81 4.74 11.83
N ILE A 258 -17.78 3.89 11.50
CA ILE A 258 -18.85 3.49 12.43
C ILE A 258 -18.24 2.71 13.60
N ASP A 259 -17.46 1.68 13.28
CA ASP A 259 -16.91 0.77 14.29
C ASP A 259 -15.96 1.53 15.23
N MET A 260 -15.03 2.31 14.68
CA MET A 260 -14.12 3.16 15.47
C MET A 260 -14.84 4.31 16.17
N GLY A 261 -15.85 4.90 15.53
CA GLY A 261 -16.66 5.95 16.15
C GLY A 261 -17.31 5.45 17.44
N VAL A 262 -17.81 4.22 17.44
CA VAL A 262 -18.37 3.58 18.64
C VAL A 262 -17.28 3.27 19.65
N ASP A 263 -16.18 2.65 19.24
CA ASP A 263 -15.08 2.26 20.13
C ASP A 263 -14.44 3.46 20.84
N HIS A 264 -14.39 4.62 20.17
CA HIS A 264 -13.85 5.87 20.69
C HIS A 264 -14.90 6.82 21.29
N GLY A 265 -16.17 6.41 21.39
CA GLY A 265 -17.24 7.19 22.00
C GLY A 265 -17.65 8.45 21.21
N VAL A 266 -17.31 8.52 19.92
CA VAL A 266 -17.71 9.59 18.99
C VAL A 266 -19.12 9.33 18.44
N VAL A 267 -19.46 8.06 18.21
CA VAL A 267 -20.77 7.59 17.77
C VAL A 267 -21.39 6.79 18.91
N GLU A 268 -22.61 7.16 19.31
CA GLU A 268 -23.34 6.46 20.35
C GLU A 268 -24.14 5.30 19.75
N LYS A 269 -24.11 4.13 20.40
CA LYS A 269 -24.89 2.96 19.98
C LYS A 269 -25.87 2.54 21.08
N SER A 270 -27.17 2.63 20.78
CA SER A 270 -28.26 2.20 21.65
C SER A 270 -29.04 1.04 21.01
N GLY A 271 -28.65 -0.19 21.34
CA GLY A 271 -29.19 -1.39 20.72
C GLY A 271 -28.82 -1.45 19.23
N ALA A 272 -29.83 -1.34 18.35
CA ALA A 272 -29.63 -1.30 16.90
C ALA A 272 -29.51 0.14 16.34
N TRP A 273 -29.73 1.17 17.16
CA TRP A 273 -29.69 2.57 16.73
C TRP A 273 -28.32 3.20 16.96
N TYR A 274 -27.89 4.02 16.01
CA TYR A 274 -26.68 4.83 16.08
C TYR A 274 -27.03 6.31 16.10
N SER A 275 -26.30 7.08 16.90
CA SER A 275 -26.45 8.53 17.03
C SER A 275 -25.10 9.25 16.97
N TYR A 276 -25.08 10.47 16.45
CA TYR A 276 -23.91 11.36 16.42
C TYR A 276 -24.36 12.77 16.83
N GLY A 277 -23.66 13.41 17.77
CA GLY A 277 -24.02 14.75 18.25
C GLY A 277 -25.41 14.84 18.92
N GLY A 278 -25.98 13.71 19.36
CA GLY A 278 -27.34 13.62 19.92
C GLY A 278 -28.43 13.30 18.89
N ASP A 279 -28.15 13.41 17.60
CA ASP A 279 -29.10 13.10 16.53
C ASP A 279 -28.98 11.63 16.09
N ARG A 280 -30.12 10.99 15.80
CA ARG A 280 -30.15 9.62 15.28
C ARG A 280 -29.74 9.60 13.81
N ILE A 281 -28.64 8.93 13.51
CA ILE A 281 -28.08 8.83 12.15
C ILE A 281 -28.53 7.56 11.41
N GLY A 282 -29.02 6.54 12.12
CA GLY A 282 -29.60 5.37 11.48
C GLY A 282 -29.82 4.16 12.39
N GLN A 283 -30.56 3.18 11.87
CA GLN A 283 -30.78 1.88 12.51
C GLN A 283 -30.04 0.78 11.72
N GLY A 284 -29.12 0.08 12.38
CA GLY A 284 -28.29 -0.96 11.78
C GLY A 284 -27.08 -0.40 11.02
N ARG A 285 -26.00 -1.18 10.98
CA ARG A 285 -24.68 -0.76 10.44
C ARG A 285 -24.76 -0.35 8.97
N ASP A 286 -25.55 -1.04 8.16
CA ASP A 286 -25.64 -0.76 6.72
C ASP A 286 -26.34 0.56 6.40
N ASN A 287 -27.42 0.89 7.11
CA ASN A 287 -28.12 2.17 6.92
C ASN A 287 -27.24 3.35 7.35
N VAL A 288 -26.49 3.20 8.45
CA VAL A 288 -25.55 4.24 8.90
C VAL A 288 -24.40 4.40 7.92
N ARG A 289 -23.92 3.30 7.32
CA ARG A 289 -22.88 3.36 6.28
C ARG A 289 -23.36 4.17 5.08
N GLN A 290 -24.59 3.93 4.63
CA GLN A 290 -25.21 4.70 3.55
C GLN A 290 -25.36 6.18 3.94
N PHE A 291 -25.83 6.46 5.16
CA PHE A 291 -25.93 7.82 5.68
C PHE A 291 -24.59 8.56 5.64
N LEU A 292 -23.50 7.95 6.09
CA LEU A 292 -22.16 8.57 6.08
C LEU A 292 -21.63 8.81 4.65
N ARG A 293 -22.02 7.97 3.68
CA ARG A 293 -21.68 8.21 2.27
C ARG A 293 -22.44 9.40 1.69
N GLU A 294 -23.70 9.56 2.06
CA GLU A 294 -24.56 10.66 1.61
C GLU A 294 -24.20 11.99 2.32
N ASN A 295 -23.52 11.92 3.47
CA ASN A 295 -23.13 13.07 4.31
C ASN A 295 -21.61 13.06 4.58
N PRO A 296 -20.77 13.37 3.58
CA PRO A 296 -19.31 13.27 3.69
C PRO A 296 -18.70 14.25 4.70
N ASP A 297 -19.35 15.38 4.95
CA ASP A 297 -18.98 16.36 5.98
C ASP A 297 -19.06 15.76 7.39
N ILE A 298 -20.12 15.02 7.68
CA ILE A 298 -20.27 14.31 8.97
C ILE A 298 -19.24 13.19 9.07
N ALA A 299 -19.02 12.43 8.00
CA ALA A 299 -18.01 11.37 7.98
C ALA A 299 -16.60 11.92 8.25
N GLN A 300 -16.24 13.05 7.64
CA GLN A 300 -14.97 13.75 7.90
C GLN A 300 -14.86 14.25 9.34
N ALA A 301 -15.94 14.83 9.90
CA ALA A 301 -15.94 15.30 11.29
C ALA A 301 -15.72 14.15 12.29
N ILE A 302 -16.35 12.99 12.06
CA ILE A 302 -16.13 11.77 12.84
C ILE A 302 -14.68 11.31 12.70
N GLU A 303 -14.17 11.19 11.48
CA GLU A 303 -12.79 10.78 11.23
C GLU A 303 -11.78 11.68 11.93
N GLN A 304 -11.96 13.00 11.81
CA GLN A 304 -11.09 14.00 12.40
C GLN A 304 -11.05 13.87 13.93
N THR A 305 -12.21 13.65 14.54
CA THR A 305 -12.33 13.43 16.00
C THR A 305 -11.66 12.12 16.41
N VAL A 306 -11.90 11.02 15.67
CA VAL A 306 -11.26 9.72 15.92
C VAL A 306 -9.74 9.83 15.81
N ARG A 307 -9.21 10.44 14.73
CA ARG A 307 -7.77 10.68 14.53
C ARG A 307 -7.15 11.46 15.69
N THR A 308 -7.83 12.51 16.14
CA THR A 308 -7.37 13.32 17.27
C THR A 308 -7.32 12.50 18.57
N ASN A 309 -8.36 11.70 18.85
CA ASN A 309 -8.43 10.87 20.06
C ASN A 309 -7.33 9.81 20.13
N VAL A 310 -6.85 9.32 18.98
CA VAL A 310 -5.78 8.32 18.89
C VAL A 310 -4.38 8.91 18.66
N GLY A 311 -4.27 10.25 18.64
CA GLY A 311 -3.00 10.96 18.48
C GLY A 311 -2.42 10.94 17.07
N LEU A 312 -3.25 10.75 16.04
CA LEU A 312 -2.88 10.93 14.64
C LEU A 312 -3.03 12.40 14.22
N PRO A 313 -2.25 12.88 13.23
CA PRO A 313 -2.43 14.21 12.68
C PRO A 313 -3.82 14.38 12.05
N PRO A 314 -4.41 15.59 12.15
CA PRO A 314 -5.57 16.00 11.38
C PRO A 314 -5.44 15.70 9.90
N ILE A 315 -6.56 15.46 9.22
CA ILE A 315 -6.59 15.21 7.77
C ILE A 315 -5.96 16.38 7.01
N ASP A 316 -6.26 17.61 7.44
CA ASP A 316 -5.81 18.85 6.78
C ASP A 316 -4.35 19.22 7.08
N GLU A 317 -3.72 18.56 8.05
CA GLU A 317 -2.31 18.80 8.44
C GLU A 317 -1.35 17.73 7.91
N VAL A 318 -1.84 16.79 7.08
CA VAL A 318 -0.97 15.79 6.46
C VAL A 318 -0.01 16.50 5.50
N ALA A 319 1.24 16.65 5.94
CA ALA A 319 2.29 17.26 5.14
C ALA A 319 2.63 16.37 3.93
N PHE A 320 1.94 16.58 2.80
CA PHE A 320 2.25 15.97 1.52
C PHE A 320 2.79 17.02 0.55
N LYS A 321 3.99 16.79 0.03
CA LYS A 321 4.54 17.57 -1.08
C LYS A 321 4.68 16.64 -2.27
N PRO A 322 3.81 16.76 -3.30
CA PRO A 322 3.89 15.92 -4.48
C PRO A 322 5.26 16.03 -5.15
N ALA A 323 5.69 14.96 -5.80
CA ALA A 323 6.79 15.02 -6.74
C ALA A 323 6.42 15.95 -7.91
N VAL A 324 7.42 16.61 -8.50
CA VAL A 324 7.18 17.38 -9.74
C VAL A 324 7.07 16.36 -10.87
N PRO A 325 5.92 16.26 -11.57
CA PRO A 325 5.74 15.25 -12.61
C PRO A 325 6.77 15.42 -13.74
N ILE A 326 7.17 14.31 -14.36
CA ILE A 326 7.79 14.36 -15.69
C ILE A 326 6.68 14.72 -16.67
N ASP A 327 6.90 15.75 -17.48
CA ASP A 327 6.01 16.05 -18.61
C ASP A 327 6.08 14.88 -19.59
N THR A 328 4.98 14.13 -19.73
CA THR A 328 4.93 12.92 -20.57
C THR A 328 5.08 13.23 -22.06
N ALA A 329 4.98 14.52 -22.44
CA ALA A 329 5.27 15.01 -23.78
C ALA A 329 6.75 14.93 -24.19
N ASP A 330 7.68 14.76 -23.23
CA ASP A 330 9.13 14.70 -23.48
C ASP A 330 9.73 13.28 -23.45
N THR A 331 8.89 12.24 -23.46
CA THR A 331 9.38 10.85 -23.53
C THR A 331 9.78 10.54 -24.99
N PRO A 332 11.03 10.14 -25.28
CA PRO A 332 11.40 9.75 -26.65
C PRO A 332 10.53 8.56 -27.06
N GLU A 333 9.84 8.67 -28.19
CA GLU A 333 9.20 7.52 -28.83
C GLU A 333 10.26 6.41 -28.97
N ALA A 334 9.95 5.22 -28.48
CA ALA A 334 10.82 4.07 -28.64
C ALA A 334 10.99 3.83 -30.15
N GLU A 335 12.15 4.19 -30.70
CA GLU A 335 12.51 3.86 -32.07
C GLU A 335 12.43 2.34 -32.21
N THR A 336 11.42 1.88 -32.94
CA THR A 336 11.33 0.51 -33.43
C THR A 336 12.53 0.28 -34.34
N ALA A 337 13.54 -0.40 -33.82
CA ALA A 337 14.67 -0.87 -34.61
C ALA A 337 14.21 -2.02 -35.52
N GLU A 338 13.71 -1.68 -36.71
CA GLU A 338 13.76 -2.60 -37.86
C GLU A 338 15.15 -2.50 -38.50
N ALA A 339 15.93 -3.57 -38.38
CA ALA A 339 16.97 -3.99 -39.33
C ALA A 339 17.33 -5.46 -39.10
#